data_AF-A0A435T505-F1
#
_entry.id   AF-A0A435T505-F1
#
_cell.length_a   1.000
_cell.length_b   1.000
_cell.length_c   1.000
_cell.angle_alpha   90.00
_cell.angle_beta   90.00
_cell.angle_gamma   90.00
#
_symmetry.space_group_name_H-M   'P 1'
#
loop_
_entity.id
_entity.type
_entity.pdbx_description
1 polymer ?
#
loop_
_entity_poly.entity_id
_entity_poly.type
_entity_poly.pdbx_seq_one_letter_code
_entity_poly.pdbx_strand_id
1 'polypeptide(L)' 'AKSFGIYWKKVDTGDGDYTMDHTASVLLLNAKGDFAGTIAYGESADTAIAKLKRLAAKG' A
#
# COMPACT_ATOMS: atom_id res chain seq x y z
N ALA A 1 0.99 -7.38 -8.72
CA ALA A 1 -0.24 -7.17 -7.92
C ALA A 1 -0.65 -8.45 -7.17
N LYS A 2 -0.93 -9.57 -7.87
CA LYS A 2 -1.36 -10.84 -7.22
C LYS A 2 -0.39 -11.39 -6.18
N SER A 3 0.90 -11.40 -6.50
CA SER A 3 1.97 -11.87 -5.59
C SER A 3 2.12 -11.05 -4.30
N PHE A 4 1.62 -9.81 -4.30
CA PHE A 4 1.66 -8.90 -3.16
C PHE A 4 0.30 -8.84 -2.42
N GLY A 5 -0.66 -9.69 -2.78
CA GLY A 5 -1.99 -9.71 -2.15
C GLY A 5 -2.82 -8.44 -2.38
N ILE A 6 -2.51 -7.67 -3.44
CA ILE A 6 -3.23 -6.43 -3.77
C ILE A 6 -4.64 -6.78 -4.26
N TYR A 7 -5.64 -5.99 -3.90
CA TYR A 7 -6.97 -6.02 -4.53
C TYR A 7 -6.98 -5.04 -5.70
N TRP A 8 -7.55 -5.45 -6.83
CA TRP A 8 -7.80 -4.58 -7.97
C TRP A 8 -9.04 -5.05 -8.74
N LYS A 9 -9.89 -4.12 -9.17
CA LYS A 9 -11.08 -4.40 -9.96
C LYS A 9 -11.35 -3.25 -10.92
N LYS A 10 -11.54 -3.56 -12.21
CA LYS A 10 -12.00 -2.60 -13.21
C LYS A 10 -13.46 -2.24 -12.93
N VAL A 11 -13.77 -0.95 -12.98
CA VAL A 11 -15.12 -0.41 -12.80
C VAL A 11 -15.41 0.48 -14.00
N ASP A 12 -16.28 0.04 -14.91
CA ASP A 12 -16.64 0.85 -16.07
C ASP A 12 -17.40 2.11 -15.64
N THR A 13 -17.04 3.26 -16.21
CA THR A 13 -17.65 4.56 -15.89
C THR A 13 -18.73 4.98 -16.89
N GLY A 14 -18.89 4.21 -17.98
CA GLY A 14 -19.66 4.61 -19.16
C GLY A 14 -18.76 5.20 -20.25
N ASP A 15 -19.29 5.31 -21.46
CA ASP A 15 -18.63 5.94 -22.63
C ASP A 15 -17.28 5.33 -23.05
N GLY A 16 -17.01 4.09 -22.63
CA GLY A 16 -15.77 3.36 -22.92
C GLY A 16 -14.65 3.60 -21.92
N ASP A 17 -14.84 4.48 -20.93
CA ASP A 17 -13.90 4.75 -19.85
C ASP A 17 -14.10 3.83 -18.64
N TYR A 18 -13.09 3.80 -17.76
CA TYR A 18 -13.14 3.03 -16.53
C TYR A 18 -12.28 3.64 -15.41
N THR A 19 -12.68 3.32 -14.17
CA THR A 19 -11.91 3.50 -12.95
C THR A 19 -11.46 2.14 -12.42
N MET A 20 -10.63 2.17 -11.38
CA MET A 20 -10.11 0.96 -10.74
C MET A 20 -10.34 1.07 -9.23
N ASP A 21 -11.14 0.16 -8.69
CA ASP A 21 -11.05 -0.11 -7.26
C ASP A 21 -9.69 -0.78 -7.00
N HIS A 22 -8.95 -0.31 -6.00
CA HIS A 22 -7.64 -0.86 -5.69
C HIS A 22 -7.32 -0.75 -4.20
N THR A 23 -6.39 -1.59 -3.72
CA THR A 23 -5.81 -1.41 -2.38
C THR A 23 -5.07 -0.09 -2.30
N ALA A 24 -5.53 0.81 -1.42
CA ALA A 24 -4.95 2.16 -1.25
C ALA A 24 -3.81 2.25 -0.23
N SER A 25 -3.41 1.12 0.39
CA SER A 25 -2.33 1.11 1.39
C SER A 25 -0.95 1.06 0.73
N VAL A 26 0.03 1.70 1.37
CA VAL A 26 1.46 1.57 1.02
C VAL A 26 2.03 0.34 1.71
N LEU A 27 2.72 -0.53 0.97
CA LEU A 27 3.43 -1.69 1.54
C LEU A 27 4.84 -1.29 1.98
N LEU A 28 5.24 -1.72 3.17
CA LEU A 28 6.59 -1.55 3.69
C LEU A 28 7.35 -2.87 3.58
N LEU A 29 8.47 -2.85 2.86
CA LEU A 29 9.39 -3.98 2.72
C LEU A 29 10.72 -3.63 3.38
N ASN A 30 11.33 -4.57 4.10
CA ASN A 30 12.64 -4.38 4.71
C ASN A 30 13.78 -4.50 3.67
N ALA A 31 15.03 -4.32 4.10
CA ALA A 31 16.21 -4.38 3.21
C ALA A 31 16.43 -5.76 2.54
N LYS A 32 15.83 -6.84 3.09
CA LYS A 32 15.86 -8.20 2.52
C LYS A 32 14.69 -8.47 1.57
N GLY A 33 13.76 -7.51 1.44
CA GLY A 33 12.55 -7.65 0.64
C GLY A 33 11.36 -8.28 1.39
N ASP A 34 11.49 -8.58 2.68
CA ASP A 34 10.39 -9.17 3.46
C ASP A 34 9.34 -8.12 3.81
N PHE A 35 8.08 -8.56 3.87
CA PHE A 35 6.97 -7.71 4.28
C PHE A 35 7.08 -7.31 5.77
N ALA A 36 7.07 -6.00 6.02
CA ALA A 36 7.22 -5.42 7.36
C ALA A 36 5.95 -4.71 7.87
N GLY A 37 4.96 -4.47 7.00
CA GLY A 37 3.68 -3.87 7.36
C GLY A 37 3.13 -2.93 6.29
N THR A 38 2.13 -2.12 6.66
CA THR A 38 1.51 -1.15 5.77
C THR A 38 1.33 0.23 6.41
N ILE A 39 1.16 1.25 5.57
CA ILE A 39 0.61 2.56 5.93
C ILE A 39 -0.76 2.66 5.24
N ALA A 40 -1.82 2.88 6.02
CA ALA A 40 -3.18 2.97 5.50
C ALA A 40 -3.43 4.32 4.82
N TYR A 41 -4.40 4.37 3.91
CA TYR A 41 -4.89 5.62 3.36
C TYR A 41 -5.46 6.51 4.47
N GLY A 42 -5.07 7.79 4.49
CA GLY A 42 -5.48 8.75 5.52
C GLY A 42 -4.86 8.52 6.90
N GLU A 43 -3.87 7.64 7.03
CA GLU A 43 -3.13 7.46 8.29
C GLU A 43 -2.40 8.76 8.68
N SER A 44 -2.37 9.07 9.98
CA SER A 44 -1.71 10.30 10.45
C SER A 44 -0.22 10.29 10.11
N ALA A 45 0.31 11.46 9.76
CA ALA A 45 1.72 11.63 9.41
C ALA A 45 2.64 11.11 10.53
N ASP A 46 2.30 11.39 11.80
CA ASP A 46 3.07 10.92 12.95
C ASP A 46 3.16 9.39 13.03
N THR A 47 2.04 8.70 12.77
CA THR A 47 2.00 7.23 12.75
C THR A 47 2.82 6.67 11.58
N ALA A 48 2.66 7.26 10.39
CA ALA A 48 3.41 6.87 9.20
C ALA A 48 4.92 7.02 9.42
N ILE A 49 5.36 8.16 9.98
CA ILE A 49 6.75 8.44 10.32
C ILE A 49 7.27 7.43 11.35
N ALA A 50 6.51 7.13 12.40
CA ALA A 50 6.90 6.13 13.40
C ALA A 50 7.11 4.74 12.79
N LYS A 51 6.24 4.32 11.85
CA LYS A 51 6.39 3.06 11.12
C LYS A 51 7.63 3.05 10.23
N LEU A 52 7.91 4.15 9.52
CA LEU A 52 9.11 4.28 8.69
C LEU A 52 10.39 4.24 9.52
N LYS A 53 10.45 4.94 10.65
CA LYS A 53 11.59 4.88 11.59
C LYS A 53 11.81 3.45 12.09
N ARG A 54 10.73 2.75 12.46
CA ARG A 54 10.80 1.35 12.89
C ARG A 54 11.28 0.41 11.78
N LEU A 55 10.88 0.67 10.53
CA LEU A 55 11.35 -0.09 9.37
C LEU A 55 12.85 0.10 9.18
N ALA A 56 13.32 1.37 9.19
CA ALA A 56 14.72 1.71 9.01
C ALA A 56 15.62 1.14 10.12
N ALA A 57 15.14 1.06 11.37
CA ALA A 57 15.89 0.49 12.49
C ALA A 57 15.97 -1.05 12.48
N LYS A 58 15.11 -1.72 11.71
CA LYS A 58 15.02 -3.20 11.63
C LYS A 58 15.53 -3.77 10.31
N GLY A 59 15.90 -2.92 9.35
CA GLY A 59 16.54 -3.30 8.07
C GLY A 59 18.03 -3.48 8.24
#